data_AF-A0A8W8K9E8-F1
#
_entry.id   AF-A0A8W8K9E8-F1
#
_cell.length_a   1.000
_cell.length_b   1.000
_cell.length_c   1.000
_cell.angle_alpha   90.00
_cell.angle_beta   90.00
_cell.angle_gamma   90.00
#
_symmetry.space_group_name_H-M   'P 1'
#
loop_
_entity.id
_entity.type
_entity.pdbx_description
1 polymer ?
#
loop_
_entity_poly.entity_id
_entity_poly.type
_entity_poly.pdbx_seq_one_letter_code
_entity_poly.pdbx_strand_id
1 'polypeptide(L)'
;ILESLFKISEDVCAKLISLGGLDVIVYWCRCNDRSTLRHCSMAVANMALYGGKENQEEMTKHKVPEWLFPLAFNDDDGVRYYACLAISILVANKEIETVVKNSGTLEVVLPFLTSHTPSQFARMELSHQQGRSKDWLKRLVSLLSSKREEAQALAAFHFAMEAGIKMEQGKKDVFYEIGAIEPLKRLASNPNPTTSKLASEALKTIGEELPHKLSQQVPIWTVEDVVFWVNRTGYEEFAECFSKCKVDGDLLLTLNEDDLACSVGMKCKITQKRFQRDVKDLKIKADYTSCDPTGLSDWLQEIASEYRQYTYCLVKNDIDRNFLMLMTDQDLKDCGIVNSIHRKKICQKISEDSPYNVQLTEQDTRSSESSNESVESMDGSSAAVTRPIDVFISYRRVNGSQLASLLKVHLQLRGFSVFLDIEKLKAGKFDENLLSSVKLAKNFILVLTPNALDRCMGDDEQNDWVHKEIVAAMECGCNIIPLLDNFHWPQSEKLPEDMRQITFFNGIRWIHDYQDACVDKLEKFLRGEINTKHKRAALFQMGSSSEGLVEGGKYTSSGESSPSVDVSPNRDVSYSS
;
A
#
# COMPACT_ATOMS: atom_id res chain seq x y z
N ILE A 1 -10.84 8.00 -42.51
CA ILE A 1 -10.73 9.33 -43.18
C ILE A 1 -10.47 10.43 -42.16
N LEU A 2 -11.45 10.75 -41.28
CA LEU A 2 -11.28 11.80 -40.26
C LEU A 2 -10.01 11.60 -39.42
N GLU A 3 -9.74 10.37 -38.97
CA GLU A 3 -8.50 9.99 -38.28
C GLU A 3 -7.22 10.49 -38.96
N SER A 4 -7.14 10.37 -40.29
CA SER A 4 -5.97 10.78 -41.07
C SER A 4 -5.91 12.29 -41.26
N LEU A 5 -7.07 12.96 -41.38
CA LEU A 5 -7.13 14.40 -41.56
C LEU A 5 -6.71 15.18 -40.30
N PHE A 6 -7.03 14.65 -39.11
CA PHE A 6 -6.60 15.23 -37.83
C PHE A 6 -5.08 15.17 -37.59
N LYS A 7 -4.30 14.51 -38.45
CA LYS A 7 -2.82 14.49 -38.37
C LYS A 7 -2.14 15.59 -39.20
N ILE A 8 -2.89 16.37 -39.99
CA ILE A 8 -2.32 17.27 -41.00
C ILE A 8 -1.78 18.56 -40.37
N SER A 9 -2.65 19.36 -39.76
CA SER A 9 -2.28 20.61 -39.11
C SER A 9 -3.34 21.06 -38.10
N GLU A 10 -2.96 22.02 -37.27
CA GLU A 10 -3.85 22.67 -36.31
C GLU A 10 -5.03 23.37 -37.01
N ASP A 11 -4.77 24.08 -38.12
CA ASP A 11 -5.83 24.74 -38.92
C ASP A 11 -6.84 23.73 -39.49
N VAL A 12 -6.35 22.57 -39.95
CA VAL A 12 -7.22 21.51 -40.47
C VAL A 12 -8.05 20.92 -39.33
N CYS A 13 -7.48 20.74 -38.13
CA CYS A 13 -8.24 20.29 -36.96
C CYS A 13 -9.36 21.28 -36.62
N ALA A 14 -9.05 22.59 -36.54
CA ALA A 14 -10.03 23.63 -36.25
C ALA A 14 -11.16 23.67 -37.29
N LYS A 15 -10.81 23.55 -38.58
CA LYS A 15 -11.80 23.51 -39.66
C LYS A 15 -12.67 22.26 -39.59
N LEU A 16 -12.12 21.10 -39.24
CA LEU A 16 -12.91 19.88 -39.09
C LEU A 16 -13.84 19.94 -37.89
N ILE A 17 -13.40 20.50 -36.77
CA ILE A 17 -14.22 20.68 -35.57
C ILE A 17 -15.39 21.62 -35.87
N SER A 18 -15.12 22.78 -36.47
CA SER A 18 -16.18 23.74 -36.87
C SER A 18 -17.18 23.20 -37.89
N LEU A 19 -16.79 22.22 -38.72
CA LEU A 19 -17.69 21.52 -39.64
C LEU A 19 -18.46 20.36 -39.00
N GLY A 20 -18.36 20.15 -37.68
CA GLY A 20 -19.04 19.09 -36.94
C GLY A 20 -18.34 17.72 -36.99
N GLY A 21 -17.08 17.67 -37.45
CA GLY A 21 -16.32 16.42 -37.53
C GLY A 21 -16.04 15.80 -36.15
N LEU A 22 -15.93 16.62 -35.11
CA LEU A 22 -15.78 16.15 -33.73
C LEU A 22 -17.08 15.52 -33.21
N ASP A 23 -18.24 16.11 -33.50
CA ASP A 23 -19.55 15.58 -33.09
C ASP A 23 -19.81 14.20 -33.68
N VAL A 24 -19.40 13.98 -34.93
CA VAL A 24 -19.49 12.67 -35.59
C VAL A 24 -18.64 11.62 -34.87
N ILE A 25 -17.41 11.96 -34.47
CA ILE A 25 -16.54 11.04 -33.74
C ILE A 25 -17.13 10.73 -32.37
N VAL A 26 -17.55 11.76 -31.62
CA VAL A 26 -18.14 11.60 -30.29
C VAL A 26 -19.41 10.74 -30.36
N TYR A 27 -20.22 10.89 -31.41
CA TYR A 27 -21.38 10.04 -31.64
C TYR A 27 -20.98 8.58 -31.90
N TRP A 28 -19.96 8.33 -32.73
CA TRP A 28 -19.47 6.98 -33.02
C TRP A 28 -18.73 6.30 -31.88
N CYS A 29 -18.24 7.04 -30.89
CA CYS A 29 -17.72 6.46 -29.64
C CYS A 29 -18.77 5.65 -28.86
N ARG A 30 -20.06 5.76 -29.20
CA ARG A 30 -21.18 4.99 -28.62
C ARG A 30 -21.44 3.66 -29.34
N CYS A 31 -20.77 3.41 -30.45
CA CYS A 31 -20.97 2.18 -31.22
C CYS A 31 -20.22 1.00 -30.59
N ASN A 32 -20.69 -0.23 -30.82
CA ASN A 32 -20.04 -1.45 -30.30
C ASN A 32 -19.08 -2.10 -31.31
N ASP A 33 -18.90 -1.50 -32.49
CA ASP A 33 -17.98 -2.03 -33.50
C ASP A 33 -16.53 -1.71 -33.17
N ARG A 34 -15.71 -2.76 -32.98
CA ARG A 34 -14.30 -2.66 -32.60
C ARG A 34 -13.48 -1.85 -33.59
N SER A 35 -13.71 -2.02 -34.89
CA SER A 35 -12.95 -1.30 -35.92
C SER A 35 -13.27 0.20 -35.90
N THR A 36 -14.55 0.55 -35.78
CA THR A 36 -15.01 1.93 -35.67
C THR A 36 -14.45 2.59 -34.41
N LEU A 37 -14.51 1.91 -33.25
CA LEU A 37 -13.98 2.43 -31.99
C LEU A 37 -12.46 2.67 -32.04
N ARG A 38 -11.69 1.79 -32.70
CA ARG A 38 -10.24 2.01 -32.92
C ARG A 38 -9.96 3.25 -33.75
N HIS A 39 -10.70 3.49 -34.83
CA HIS A 39 -10.55 4.71 -35.61
C HIS A 39 -10.99 5.95 -34.84
N CYS A 40 -12.02 5.86 -34.00
CA CYS A 40 -12.49 6.97 -33.17
C CYS A 40 -11.45 7.34 -32.11
N SER A 41 -10.96 6.37 -31.32
CA SER A 41 -9.97 6.63 -30.27
C SER A 41 -8.66 7.20 -30.85
N MET A 42 -8.20 6.67 -31.99
CA MET A 42 -7.07 7.20 -32.72
C MET A 42 -7.31 8.63 -33.24
N ALA A 43 -8.50 8.91 -33.79
CA ALA A 43 -8.85 10.24 -34.27
C ALA A 43 -8.85 11.27 -33.14
N VAL A 44 -9.41 10.92 -31.98
CA VAL A 44 -9.38 11.77 -30.77
C VAL A 44 -7.94 11.99 -30.30
N ALA A 45 -7.11 10.93 -30.27
CA ALA A 45 -5.70 11.06 -29.89
C ALA A 45 -4.91 11.96 -30.85
N ASN A 46 -5.13 11.86 -32.16
CA ASN A 46 -4.50 12.75 -33.13
C ASN A 46 -4.98 14.19 -32.96
N MET A 47 -6.27 14.41 -32.74
CA MET A 47 -6.80 15.75 -32.49
C MET A 47 -6.18 16.37 -31.24
N ALA A 48 -6.02 15.61 -30.16
CA ALA A 48 -5.33 16.08 -28.95
C ALA A 48 -3.85 16.41 -29.22
N LEU A 49 -3.16 15.60 -30.04
CA LEU A 49 -1.72 15.73 -30.31
C LEU A 49 -1.36 16.82 -31.35
N TYR A 50 -2.22 17.01 -32.36
CA TYR A 50 -1.98 17.89 -33.52
C TYR A 50 -2.86 19.15 -33.51
N GLY A 51 -3.96 19.16 -32.75
CA GLY A 51 -4.92 20.26 -32.72
C GLY A 51 -4.47 21.49 -31.93
N GLY A 52 -3.41 21.41 -31.13
CA GLY A 52 -3.00 22.57 -30.32
C GLY A 52 -4.02 22.97 -29.24
N LYS A 53 -3.77 24.07 -28.55
CA LYS A 53 -4.49 24.39 -27.29
C LYS A 53 -5.95 24.78 -27.51
N GLU A 54 -6.23 25.61 -28.52
CA GLU A 54 -7.59 26.10 -28.79
C GLU A 54 -8.53 24.95 -29.16
N ASN A 55 -8.06 23.99 -29.98
CA ASN A 55 -8.87 22.82 -30.32
C ASN A 55 -9.03 21.86 -29.13
N GLN A 56 -8.04 21.77 -28.22
CA GLN A 56 -8.19 21.00 -26.98
C GLN A 56 -9.25 21.60 -26.05
N GLU A 57 -9.40 22.93 -26.01
CA GLU A 57 -10.51 23.58 -25.32
C GLU A 57 -11.85 23.26 -25.98
N GLU A 58 -11.91 23.25 -27.31
CA GLU A 58 -13.15 22.87 -28.01
C GLU A 58 -13.51 21.40 -27.73
N MET A 59 -12.52 20.51 -27.65
CA MET A 59 -12.73 19.11 -27.24
C MET A 59 -13.36 19.01 -25.85
N THR A 60 -12.99 19.87 -24.90
CA THR A 60 -13.62 19.85 -23.57
C THR A 60 -15.03 20.41 -23.57
N LYS A 61 -15.34 21.43 -24.39
CA LYS A 61 -16.72 21.92 -24.56
C LYS A 61 -17.65 20.83 -25.09
N HIS A 62 -17.15 19.95 -25.95
CA HIS A 62 -17.86 18.78 -26.48
C HIS A 62 -17.79 17.54 -25.56
N LYS A 63 -17.30 17.68 -24.31
CA LYS A 63 -17.23 16.62 -23.29
C LYS A 63 -16.41 15.40 -23.70
N VAL A 64 -15.36 15.61 -24.51
CA VAL A 64 -14.49 14.51 -24.96
C VAL A 64 -13.84 13.73 -23.81
N PRO A 65 -13.34 14.37 -22.72
CA PRO A 65 -12.78 13.62 -21.58
C PRO A 65 -13.75 12.59 -20.99
N GLU A 66 -15.04 12.91 -20.92
CA GLU A 66 -16.09 12.01 -20.43
C GLU A 66 -16.40 10.89 -21.43
N TRP A 67 -16.39 11.18 -22.74
CA TRP A 67 -16.57 10.16 -23.78
C TRP A 67 -15.37 9.23 -23.96
N LEU A 68 -14.19 9.61 -23.47
CA LEU A 68 -13.03 8.73 -23.42
C LEU A 68 -13.15 7.66 -22.32
N PHE A 69 -14.01 7.86 -21.30
CA PHE A 69 -14.17 6.90 -20.20
C PHE A 69 -14.63 5.52 -20.71
N PRO A 70 -15.72 5.36 -21.48
CA PRO A 70 -16.12 4.05 -22.01
C PRO A 70 -15.07 3.40 -22.92
N LEU A 71 -14.27 4.21 -23.63
CA LEU A 71 -13.21 3.71 -24.49
C LEU A 71 -12.01 3.18 -23.69
N ALA A 72 -11.71 3.80 -22.55
CA ALA A 72 -10.64 3.37 -21.65
C ALA A 72 -10.96 2.03 -20.94
N PHE A 73 -12.24 1.66 -20.82
CA PHE A 73 -12.72 0.38 -20.27
C PHE A 73 -13.08 -0.66 -21.33
N ASN A 74 -12.79 -0.42 -22.60
CA ASN A 74 -13.10 -1.37 -23.67
C ASN A 74 -12.26 -2.65 -23.58
N ASP A 75 -12.77 -3.78 -24.08
CA ASP A 75 -12.03 -5.05 -24.12
C ASP A 75 -10.81 -4.99 -25.07
N ASP A 76 -10.78 -4.03 -26.00
CA ASP A 76 -9.71 -3.88 -26.98
C ASP A 76 -8.56 -3.00 -26.48
N ASP A 77 -7.39 -3.60 -26.29
CA ASP A 77 -6.20 -2.92 -25.77
C ASP A 77 -5.73 -1.73 -26.63
N GLY A 78 -5.95 -1.79 -27.94
CA GLY A 78 -5.63 -0.67 -28.85
C GLY A 78 -6.57 0.51 -28.61
N VAL A 79 -7.88 0.24 -28.45
CA VAL A 79 -8.87 1.29 -28.11
C VAL A 79 -8.52 1.93 -26.77
N ARG A 80 -8.25 1.11 -25.74
CA ARG A 80 -7.84 1.57 -24.41
C ARG A 80 -6.59 2.43 -24.47
N TYR A 81 -5.58 1.98 -25.21
CA TYR A 81 -4.32 2.68 -25.35
C TYR A 81 -4.50 4.09 -25.94
N TYR A 82 -5.21 4.25 -27.06
CA TYR A 82 -5.41 5.57 -27.66
C TYR A 82 -6.34 6.47 -26.83
N ALA A 83 -7.29 5.89 -26.09
CA ALA A 83 -8.08 6.65 -25.14
C ALA A 83 -7.21 7.20 -23.98
N CYS A 84 -6.35 6.36 -23.41
CA CYS A 84 -5.35 6.74 -22.41
C CYS A 84 -4.33 7.74 -22.98
N LEU A 85 -3.96 7.64 -24.26
CA LEU A 85 -3.10 8.62 -24.93
C LEU A 85 -3.77 9.97 -25.06
N ALA A 86 -5.01 10.00 -25.53
CA ALA A 86 -5.76 11.24 -25.66
C ALA A 86 -5.91 11.96 -24.31
N ILE A 87 -6.30 11.23 -23.25
CA ILE A 87 -6.50 11.83 -21.92
C ILE A 87 -5.19 12.36 -21.32
N SER A 88 -4.07 11.63 -21.51
CA SER A 88 -2.74 12.04 -21.05
C SER A 88 -2.19 13.26 -21.81
N ILE A 89 -2.55 13.43 -23.09
CA ILE A 89 -2.22 14.65 -23.84
C ILE A 89 -3.06 15.83 -23.33
N LEU A 90 -4.37 15.63 -23.15
CA LEU A 90 -5.28 16.67 -22.68
C LEU A 90 -4.91 17.16 -21.27
N VAL A 91 -4.58 16.25 -20.34
CA VAL A 91 -4.22 16.63 -18.96
C VAL A 91 -2.92 17.43 -18.87
N ALA A 92 -2.05 17.38 -19.90
CA ALA A 92 -0.83 18.19 -19.93
C ALA A 92 -1.11 19.67 -20.21
N ASN A 93 -2.29 20.01 -20.72
CA ASN A 93 -2.73 21.40 -20.85
C ASN A 93 -3.37 21.88 -19.55
N LYS A 94 -2.73 22.88 -18.93
CA LYS A 94 -3.10 23.44 -17.62
C LYS A 94 -4.51 24.05 -17.60
N GLU A 95 -4.99 24.59 -18.72
CA GLU A 95 -6.31 25.24 -18.80
C GLU A 95 -7.46 24.24 -18.67
N ILE A 96 -7.24 23.00 -19.14
CA ILE A 96 -8.25 21.93 -19.15
C ILE A 96 -7.99 20.82 -18.11
N GLU A 97 -6.89 20.91 -17.36
CA GLU A 97 -6.46 19.92 -16.37
C GLU A 97 -7.58 19.57 -15.36
N THR A 98 -8.33 20.57 -14.90
CA THR A 98 -9.42 20.39 -13.92
C THR A 98 -10.60 19.63 -14.51
N VAL A 99 -10.98 19.91 -15.76
CA VAL A 99 -12.07 19.21 -16.47
C VAL A 99 -11.71 17.74 -16.68
N VAL A 100 -10.46 17.48 -17.10
CA VAL A 100 -9.97 16.12 -17.31
C VAL A 100 -9.97 15.31 -16.01
N LYS A 101 -9.56 15.90 -14.88
CA LYS A 101 -9.66 15.24 -13.57
C LYS A 101 -11.09 14.90 -13.18
N ASN A 102 -12.01 15.84 -13.36
CA ASN A 102 -13.42 15.65 -13.00
C ASN A 102 -14.13 14.59 -13.85
N SER A 103 -13.58 14.22 -15.02
CA SER A 103 -14.13 13.16 -15.86
C SER A 103 -13.92 11.74 -15.31
N GLY A 104 -13.00 11.54 -14.34
CA GLY A 104 -12.67 10.21 -13.79
C GLY A 104 -11.83 9.32 -14.72
N THR A 105 -11.69 9.66 -16.00
CA THR A 105 -10.94 8.87 -16.99
C THR A 105 -9.44 8.77 -16.69
N LEU A 106 -8.89 9.75 -15.96
CA LEU A 106 -7.47 9.82 -15.63
C LEU A 106 -7.01 8.66 -14.71
N GLU A 107 -7.90 8.21 -13.83
CA GLU A 107 -7.61 7.13 -12.85
C GLU A 107 -7.37 5.77 -13.52
N VAL A 108 -7.80 5.62 -14.79
CA VAL A 108 -7.68 4.38 -15.56
C VAL A 108 -6.28 4.23 -16.19
N VAL A 109 -5.55 5.34 -16.37
CA VAL A 109 -4.27 5.35 -17.10
C VAL A 109 -3.21 4.52 -16.37
N LEU A 110 -3.03 4.72 -15.07
CA LEU A 110 -2.00 4.00 -14.30
C LEU A 110 -2.28 2.50 -14.19
N PRO A 111 -3.49 2.04 -13.82
CA PRO A 111 -3.84 0.61 -13.83
C PRO A 111 -3.55 -0.05 -15.18
N PHE A 112 -3.97 0.58 -16.30
CA PHE A 112 -3.70 0.07 -17.64
C PHE A 112 -2.20 -0.06 -17.94
N LEU A 113 -1.39 0.92 -17.56
CA LEU A 113 0.07 0.87 -17.76
C LEU A 113 0.74 -0.20 -16.90
N THR A 114 0.25 -0.42 -15.68
CA THR A 114 0.81 -1.44 -14.78
C THR A 114 0.45 -2.87 -15.19
N SER A 115 -0.67 -3.07 -15.91
CA SER A 115 -1.10 -4.39 -16.38
C SER A 115 -0.43 -4.83 -17.67
N HIS A 116 0.25 -3.95 -18.40
CA HIS A 116 0.88 -4.25 -19.69
C HIS A 116 2.39 -4.02 -19.65
N THR A 117 3.14 -4.86 -20.37
CA THR A 117 4.58 -4.65 -20.57
C THR A 117 4.82 -4.01 -21.95
N PRO A 118 5.65 -2.95 -22.07
CA PRO A 118 5.87 -2.26 -23.35
C PRO A 118 6.29 -3.19 -24.50
N SER A 119 7.18 -4.14 -24.22
CA SER A 119 7.68 -5.11 -25.20
C SER A 119 6.63 -6.11 -25.69
N GLN A 120 5.71 -6.53 -24.82
CA GLN A 120 4.58 -7.41 -25.20
C GLN A 120 3.56 -6.63 -26.02
N PHE A 121 3.23 -5.42 -25.58
CA PHE A 121 2.27 -4.55 -26.25
C PHE A 121 2.72 -4.17 -27.68
N ALA A 122 4.03 -3.91 -27.88
CA ALA A 122 4.62 -3.67 -29.20
C ALA A 122 4.33 -4.79 -30.22
N ARG A 123 4.23 -6.04 -29.78
CA ARG A 123 4.04 -7.22 -30.63
C ARG A 123 2.57 -7.54 -30.89
N MET A 124 1.68 -7.15 -29.96
CA MET A 124 0.25 -7.45 -30.02
C MET A 124 -0.50 -6.58 -31.05
N GLU A 125 -0.05 -5.34 -31.27
CA GLU A 125 -0.74 -4.40 -32.15
C GLU A 125 -0.02 -4.25 -33.49
N LEU A 126 -0.65 -4.67 -34.59
CA LEU A 126 -0.13 -4.55 -35.97
C LEU A 126 0.23 -3.09 -36.34
N SER A 127 -0.45 -2.11 -35.74
CA SER A 127 -0.23 -0.68 -35.94
C SER A 127 1.12 -0.19 -35.37
N HIS A 128 1.67 -0.91 -34.38
CA HIS A 128 2.90 -0.57 -33.68
C HIS A 128 4.13 -1.33 -34.20
N GLN A 129 3.96 -2.40 -35.00
CA GLN A 129 5.09 -3.21 -35.51
C GLN A 129 6.13 -2.41 -36.33
N GLN A 130 5.73 -1.31 -36.97
CA GLN A 130 6.65 -0.44 -37.71
C GLN A 130 7.12 0.78 -36.89
N GLY A 131 6.55 0.99 -35.71
CA GLY A 131 6.75 2.18 -34.87
C GLY A 131 6.11 3.44 -35.46
N ARG A 132 6.26 4.55 -34.74
CA ARG A 132 5.79 5.88 -35.15
C ARG A 132 6.86 6.66 -35.90
N SER A 133 6.42 7.74 -36.55
CA SER A 133 7.31 8.66 -37.26
C SER A 133 8.05 9.57 -36.27
N LYS A 134 9.20 10.09 -36.71
CA LYS A 134 10.01 11.04 -35.93
C LYS A 134 9.21 12.25 -35.44
N ASP A 135 8.39 12.84 -36.32
CA ASP A 135 7.59 14.01 -36.00
C ASP A 135 6.49 13.72 -34.97
N TRP A 136 5.92 12.51 -35.01
CA TRP A 136 4.94 12.07 -34.04
C TRP A 136 5.58 11.90 -32.66
N LEU A 137 6.74 11.24 -32.59
CA LEU A 137 7.48 11.03 -31.33
C LEU A 137 7.95 12.35 -30.72
N LYS A 138 8.40 13.30 -31.55
CA LYS A 138 8.84 14.63 -31.09
C LYS A 138 7.74 15.38 -30.33
N ARG A 139 6.47 15.19 -30.70
CA ARG A 139 5.31 15.81 -30.01
C ARG A 139 5.05 15.22 -28.62
N LEU A 140 5.46 13.97 -28.40
CA LEU A 140 5.32 13.28 -27.12
C LEU A 140 6.46 13.58 -26.13
N VAL A 141 7.59 14.12 -26.61
CA VAL A 141 8.73 14.47 -25.73
C VAL A 141 8.34 15.48 -24.65
N SER A 142 7.45 16.44 -24.96
CA SER A 142 6.99 17.42 -23.98
C SER A 142 6.20 16.78 -22.82
N LEU A 143 5.53 15.65 -23.05
CA LEU A 143 4.76 14.94 -22.03
C LEU A 143 5.64 14.29 -20.97
N LEU A 144 6.88 13.88 -21.33
CA LEU A 144 7.87 13.36 -20.37
C LEU A 144 8.23 14.39 -19.30
N SER A 145 8.12 15.68 -19.62
CA SER A 145 8.39 16.80 -18.72
C SER A 145 7.11 17.43 -18.14
N SER A 146 5.95 16.80 -18.33
CA SER A 146 4.68 17.26 -17.75
C SER A 146 4.72 17.23 -16.22
N LYS A 147 3.87 18.01 -15.55
CA LYS A 147 3.71 17.95 -14.08
C LYS A 147 2.89 16.75 -13.60
N ARG A 148 2.15 16.12 -14.51
CA ARG A 148 1.22 15.03 -14.21
C ARG A 148 1.89 13.68 -14.37
N GLU A 149 1.76 12.85 -13.35
CA GLU A 149 2.30 11.49 -13.32
C GLU A 149 1.72 10.63 -14.45
N GLU A 150 0.43 10.73 -14.72
CA GLU A 150 -0.26 9.88 -15.70
C GLU A 150 0.24 10.19 -17.13
N ALA A 151 0.48 11.47 -17.41
CA ALA A 151 1.05 11.91 -18.68
C ALA A 151 2.51 11.47 -18.83
N GLN A 152 3.32 11.61 -17.77
CA GLN A 152 4.71 11.15 -17.74
C GLN A 152 4.80 9.62 -17.93
N ALA A 153 3.98 8.86 -17.22
CA ALA A 153 3.97 7.41 -17.24
C ALA A 153 3.60 6.87 -18.63
N LEU A 154 2.56 7.43 -19.25
CA LEU A 154 2.14 6.99 -20.58
C LEU A 154 3.15 7.37 -21.65
N ALA A 155 3.76 8.57 -21.55
CA ALA A 155 4.85 8.96 -22.45
C ALA A 155 6.05 8.01 -22.31
N ALA A 156 6.47 7.72 -21.07
CA ALA A 156 7.55 6.78 -20.79
C ALA A 156 7.25 5.37 -21.31
N PHE A 157 6.02 4.88 -21.13
CA PHE A 157 5.56 3.60 -21.68
C PHE A 157 5.68 3.56 -23.21
N HIS A 158 5.21 4.62 -23.90
CA HIS A 158 5.31 4.68 -25.35
C HIS A 158 6.78 4.72 -25.82
N PHE A 159 7.64 5.49 -25.14
CA PHE A 159 9.07 5.53 -25.47
C PHE A 159 9.77 4.19 -25.19
N ALA A 160 9.39 3.45 -24.15
CA ALA A 160 9.91 2.11 -23.88
C ALA A 160 9.49 1.11 -24.98
N MET A 161 8.23 1.17 -25.38
CA MET A 161 7.69 0.37 -26.50
C MET A 161 8.43 0.68 -27.80
N GLU A 162 8.54 1.97 -28.14
CA GLU A 162 9.17 2.44 -29.37
C GLU A 162 10.67 2.15 -29.39
N ALA A 163 11.36 2.23 -28.23
CA ALA A 163 12.76 1.86 -28.10
C ALA A 163 12.99 0.40 -28.53
N GLY A 164 12.12 -0.51 -28.10
CA GLY A 164 12.18 -1.92 -28.52
C GLY A 164 12.06 -2.08 -30.04
N ILE A 165 11.05 -1.43 -30.65
CA ILE A 165 10.80 -1.49 -32.09
C ILE A 165 11.96 -0.89 -32.89
N LYS A 166 12.46 0.29 -32.50
CA LYS A 166 13.54 0.97 -33.23
C LYS A 166 14.90 0.31 -33.03
N MET A 167 15.11 -0.36 -31.90
CA MET A 167 16.29 -1.19 -31.68
C MET A 167 16.32 -2.38 -32.66
N GLU A 168 15.19 -3.10 -32.82
CA GLU A 168 15.07 -4.18 -33.82
C GLU A 168 15.26 -3.68 -35.26
N GLN A 169 14.85 -2.44 -35.55
CA GLN A 169 15.05 -1.79 -36.86
C GLN A 169 16.44 -1.17 -37.06
N GLY A 170 17.30 -1.13 -36.03
CA GLY A 170 18.60 -0.44 -36.08
C GLY A 170 18.52 1.10 -36.19
N LYS A 171 17.39 1.72 -35.81
CA LYS A 171 17.11 3.16 -35.94
C LYS A 171 17.11 3.90 -34.60
N LYS A 172 18.10 3.64 -33.75
CA LYS A 172 18.19 4.25 -32.40
C LYS A 172 18.47 5.77 -32.43
N ASP A 173 19.06 6.27 -33.51
CA ASP A 173 19.45 7.68 -33.65
C ASP A 173 18.26 8.65 -33.56
N VAL A 174 17.05 8.17 -33.88
CA VAL A 174 15.81 8.94 -33.79
C VAL A 174 15.61 9.53 -32.39
N PHE A 175 15.95 8.80 -31.31
CA PHE A 175 15.76 9.28 -29.92
C PHE A 175 16.70 10.43 -29.55
N TYR A 176 17.90 10.45 -30.15
CA TYR A 176 18.86 11.55 -30.00
C TYR A 176 18.38 12.78 -30.78
N GLU A 177 17.93 12.57 -32.02
CA GLU A 177 17.47 13.66 -32.90
C GLU A 177 16.22 14.39 -32.39
N ILE A 178 15.30 13.68 -31.72
CA ILE A 178 14.10 14.29 -31.12
C ILE A 178 14.37 14.87 -29.72
N GLY A 179 15.54 14.64 -29.14
CA GLY A 179 15.89 15.11 -27.80
C GLY A 179 15.15 14.40 -26.66
N ALA A 180 14.82 13.11 -26.81
CA ALA A 180 14.08 12.35 -25.79
C ALA A 180 14.97 11.86 -24.63
N ILE A 181 16.28 11.72 -24.83
CA ILE A 181 17.21 11.09 -23.86
C ILE A 181 17.26 11.85 -22.53
N GLU A 182 17.46 13.17 -22.57
CA GLU A 182 17.60 13.99 -21.36
C GLU A 182 16.30 14.02 -20.53
N PRO A 183 15.10 14.24 -21.11
CA PRO A 183 13.83 14.06 -20.40
C PRO A 183 13.65 12.66 -19.79
N LEU A 184 14.05 11.60 -20.51
CA LEU A 184 13.99 10.22 -19.99
C LEU A 184 14.94 10.01 -18.81
N LYS A 185 16.16 10.55 -18.84
CA LYS A 185 17.11 10.48 -17.71
C LYS A 185 16.54 11.18 -16.49
N ARG A 186 15.98 12.38 -16.64
CA ARG A 186 15.32 13.10 -15.53
C ARG A 186 14.16 12.29 -14.95
N LEU A 187 13.35 11.67 -15.80
CA LEU A 187 12.20 10.88 -15.37
C LEU A 187 12.62 9.57 -14.69
N ALA A 188 13.70 8.93 -15.15
CA ALA A 188 14.27 7.74 -14.53
C ALA A 188 14.78 8.02 -13.11
N SER A 189 15.31 9.22 -12.86
CA SER A 189 15.75 9.68 -11.53
C SER A 189 14.62 10.10 -10.58
N ASN A 190 13.38 10.21 -11.04
CA ASN A 190 12.27 10.63 -10.18
C ASN A 190 11.88 9.54 -9.17
N PRO A 191 11.31 9.93 -8.00
CA PRO A 191 10.97 8.99 -6.94
C PRO A 191 9.83 8.04 -7.32
N ASN A 192 8.99 8.41 -8.29
CA ASN A 192 7.86 7.61 -8.73
C ASN A 192 8.32 6.26 -9.32
N PRO A 193 7.88 5.12 -8.76
CA PRO A 193 8.37 3.80 -9.16
C PRO A 193 7.96 3.42 -10.58
N THR A 194 6.73 3.74 -11.01
CA THR A 194 6.19 3.35 -12.31
C THR A 194 6.87 4.11 -13.43
N THR A 195 6.93 5.44 -13.33
CA THR A 195 7.57 6.29 -14.36
C THR A 195 9.08 6.03 -14.42
N SER A 196 9.73 5.86 -13.27
CA SER A 196 11.17 5.59 -13.16
C SER A 196 11.52 4.25 -13.80
N LYS A 197 10.73 3.20 -13.56
CA LYS A 197 10.91 1.88 -14.17
C LYS A 197 10.78 1.94 -15.69
N LEU A 198 9.70 2.55 -16.20
CA LEU A 198 9.45 2.64 -17.64
C LEU A 198 10.50 3.48 -18.37
N ALA A 199 10.90 4.63 -17.79
CA ALA A 199 11.96 5.46 -18.35
C ALA A 199 13.32 4.74 -18.34
N SER A 200 13.62 3.98 -17.28
CA SER A 200 14.84 3.16 -17.22
C SER A 200 14.82 2.03 -18.24
N GLU A 201 13.68 1.36 -18.43
CA GLU A 201 13.53 0.32 -19.46
C GLU A 201 13.77 0.91 -20.87
N ALA A 202 13.24 2.09 -21.15
CA ALA A 202 13.49 2.81 -22.40
C ALA A 202 14.99 3.11 -22.60
N LEU A 203 15.64 3.75 -21.61
CA LEU A 203 17.07 4.10 -21.68
C LEU A 203 17.96 2.87 -21.84
N LYS A 204 17.69 1.79 -21.09
CA LYS A 204 18.43 0.53 -21.19
C LYS A 204 18.31 -0.09 -22.59
N THR A 205 17.12 -0.01 -23.20
CA THR A 205 16.87 -0.52 -24.55
C THR A 205 17.57 0.34 -25.62
N ILE A 206 17.67 1.65 -25.39
CA ILE A 206 18.42 2.58 -26.28
C ILE A 206 19.94 2.35 -26.17
N GLY A 207 20.42 1.80 -25.05
CA GLY A 207 21.84 1.58 -24.76
C GLY A 207 22.49 2.73 -23.99
N GLU A 208 21.70 3.54 -23.30
CA GLU A 208 22.18 4.63 -22.44
C GLU A 208 22.47 4.15 -21.03
N GLU A 209 23.45 4.77 -20.38
CA GLU A 209 23.70 4.58 -18.96
C GLU A 209 22.54 5.13 -18.14
N LEU A 210 22.02 4.29 -17.24
CA LEU A 210 20.92 4.67 -16.36
C LEU A 210 21.40 5.74 -15.38
N PRO A 211 20.62 6.80 -15.17
CA PRO A 211 20.99 7.81 -14.20
C PRO A 211 20.94 7.19 -12.79
N HIS A 212 21.98 7.46 -12.00
CA HIS A 212 22.09 6.95 -10.64
C HIS A 212 20.89 7.43 -9.81
N LYS A 213 20.14 6.49 -9.23
CA LYS A 213 18.94 6.78 -8.44
C LYS A 213 19.28 6.70 -6.96
N LEU A 214 19.33 7.86 -6.31
CA LEU A 214 19.52 7.94 -4.87
C LEU A 214 18.31 7.36 -4.14
N SER A 215 18.55 6.37 -3.29
CA SER A 215 17.56 5.87 -2.34
C SER A 215 17.16 6.98 -1.36
N GLN A 216 15.93 6.95 -0.82
CA GLN A 216 15.58 7.82 0.33
C GLN A 216 16.24 7.32 1.62
N GLN A 217 16.69 6.06 1.66
CA GLN A 217 17.43 5.50 2.77
C GLN A 217 18.89 5.93 2.70
N VAL A 218 19.17 7.12 3.21
CA VAL A 218 20.53 7.70 3.26
C VAL A 218 21.52 6.81 4.02
N PRO A 219 21.17 6.12 5.12
CA PRO A 219 22.12 5.28 5.85
C PRO A 219 22.79 4.16 5.03
N ILE A 220 22.12 3.68 3.97
CA ILE A 220 22.63 2.60 3.11
C ILE A 220 23.33 3.12 1.84
N TRP A 221 23.50 4.44 1.71
CA TRP A 221 24.16 5.02 0.54
C TRP A 221 25.60 4.58 0.44
N THR A 222 26.00 4.23 -0.77
CA THR A 222 27.39 3.94 -1.12
C THR A 222 28.20 5.22 -1.31
N VAL A 223 29.51 5.09 -1.47
CA VAL A 223 30.37 6.23 -1.81
C VAL A 223 29.95 6.89 -3.14
N GLU A 224 29.46 6.10 -4.10
CA GLU A 224 28.98 6.60 -5.39
C GLU A 224 27.70 7.44 -5.22
N ASP A 225 26.77 6.97 -4.38
CA ASP A 225 25.54 7.70 -4.05
C ASP A 225 25.85 9.06 -3.41
N VAL A 226 26.79 9.09 -2.45
CA VAL A 226 27.21 10.33 -1.78
C VAL A 226 27.85 11.30 -2.79
N VAL A 227 28.77 10.82 -3.62
CA VAL A 227 29.42 11.64 -4.67
C VAL A 227 28.37 12.21 -5.63
N PHE A 228 27.39 11.40 -6.04
CA PHE A 228 26.30 11.84 -6.90
C PHE A 228 25.43 12.91 -6.23
N TRP A 229 25.11 12.75 -4.94
CA TRP A 229 24.37 13.75 -4.18
C TRP A 229 25.13 15.07 -4.03
N VAL A 230 26.44 15.01 -3.74
CA VAL A 230 27.34 16.18 -3.63
C VAL A 230 27.41 16.96 -4.95
N ASN A 231 27.52 16.26 -6.07
CA ASN A 231 27.48 16.89 -7.40
C ASN A 231 26.14 17.60 -7.63
N ARG A 232 25.02 16.91 -7.38
CA ARG A 232 23.67 17.44 -7.60
C ARG A 232 23.32 18.64 -6.71
N THR A 233 23.90 18.71 -5.51
CA THR A 233 23.67 19.81 -4.57
C THR A 233 24.51 21.05 -4.86
N GLY A 234 25.43 20.99 -5.85
CA GLY A 234 26.25 22.11 -6.29
C GLY A 234 27.62 22.19 -5.61
N TYR A 235 28.11 21.09 -5.04
CA TYR A 235 29.42 20.98 -4.38
C TYR A 235 30.39 20.10 -5.19
N GLU A 236 30.27 20.13 -6.53
CA GLU A 236 31.04 19.30 -7.48
C GLU A 236 32.56 19.37 -7.26
N GLU A 237 33.06 20.55 -6.88
CA GLU A 237 34.49 20.79 -6.61
C GLU A 237 35.05 19.95 -5.46
N PHE A 238 34.19 19.45 -4.56
CA PHE A 238 34.58 18.61 -3.42
C PHE A 238 34.30 17.12 -3.65
N ALA A 239 33.61 16.75 -4.73
CA ALA A 239 33.15 15.37 -4.97
C ALA A 239 34.30 14.35 -5.05
N GLU A 240 35.44 14.75 -5.63
CA GLU A 240 36.64 13.91 -5.67
C GLU A 240 37.20 13.64 -4.26
N CYS A 241 37.11 14.60 -3.35
CA CYS A 241 37.53 14.43 -1.96
C CYS A 241 36.59 13.49 -1.19
N PHE A 242 35.27 13.60 -1.37
CA PHE A 242 34.32 12.64 -0.80
C PHE A 242 34.60 11.21 -1.27
N SER A 243 34.92 11.04 -2.56
CA SER A 243 35.32 9.75 -3.13
C SER A 243 36.63 9.22 -2.53
N LYS A 244 37.68 10.06 -2.46
CA LYS A 244 38.99 9.70 -1.88
C LYS A 244 38.90 9.32 -0.41
N CYS A 245 38.10 10.06 0.37
CA CYS A 245 37.84 9.78 1.77
C CYS A 245 36.87 8.60 1.99
N LYS A 246 36.31 8.03 0.90
CA LYS A 246 35.32 6.93 0.94
C LYS A 246 34.14 7.25 1.84
N VAL A 247 33.64 8.48 1.75
CA VAL A 247 32.48 8.92 2.54
C VAL A 247 31.23 8.22 1.99
N ASP A 248 30.66 7.33 2.79
CA ASP A 248 29.38 6.66 2.55
C ASP A 248 28.23 7.37 3.28
N GLY A 249 27.03 6.82 3.20
CA GLY A 249 25.83 7.38 3.84
C GLY A 249 25.94 7.54 5.35
N ASP A 250 26.54 6.57 6.04
CA ASP A 250 26.77 6.63 7.49
C ASP A 250 27.71 7.78 7.86
N LEU A 251 28.83 7.89 7.16
CA LEU A 251 29.79 8.96 7.37
C LEU A 251 29.17 10.32 7.03
N LEU A 252 28.48 10.46 5.89
CA LEU A 252 27.82 11.71 5.48
C LEU A 252 26.88 12.24 6.56
N LEU A 253 26.11 11.36 7.21
CA LEU A 253 25.18 11.73 8.27
C LEU A 253 25.87 12.10 9.59
N THR A 254 27.16 11.76 9.76
CA THR A 254 27.94 12.00 10.98
C THR A 254 29.08 12.99 10.85
N LEU A 255 29.35 13.52 9.65
CA LEU A 255 30.37 14.53 9.41
C LEU A 255 30.20 15.78 10.31
N ASN A 256 31.30 16.20 10.92
CA ASN A 256 31.39 17.43 11.70
C ASN A 256 32.14 18.55 10.94
N GLU A 257 32.24 19.75 11.52
CA GLU A 257 32.92 20.90 10.90
C GLU A 257 34.42 20.63 10.65
N ASP A 258 35.07 19.88 11.54
CA ASP A 258 36.49 19.58 11.46
C ASP A 258 36.79 18.56 10.35
N ASP A 259 35.94 17.55 10.18
CA ASP A 259 36.04 16.58 9.08
C ASP A 259 35.91 17.27 7.72
N LEU A 260 34.96 18.22 7.61
CA LEU A 260 34.77 19.01 6.40
C LEU A 260 35.99 19.91 6.10
N ALA A 261 36.59 20.50 7.13
CA ALA A 261 37.74 21.37 6.97
C ALA A 261 39.03 20.62 6.63
N CYS A 262 39.32 19.55 7.37
CA CYS A 262 40.60 18.85 7.34
C CYS A 262 40.65 17.73 6.29
N SER A 263 39.56 16.97 6.13
CA SER A 263 39.53 15.78 5.26
C SER A 263 38.95 16.10 3.89
N VAL A 264 37.81 16.81 3.84
CA VAL A 264 37.13 17.16 2.58
C VAL A 264 37.75 18.40 1.92
N GLY A 265 38.39 19.27 2.69
CA GLY A 265 39.06 20.48 2.19
C GLY A 265 38.14 21.70 2.04
N MET A 266 36.93 21.67 2.60
CA MET A 266 36.02 22.81 2.64
C MET A 266 36.49 23.85 3.66
N LYS A 267 37.48 24.68 3.33
CA LYS A 267 38.07 25.66 4.28
C LYS A 267 37.16 26.86 4.58
N CYS A 268 36.26 27.21 3.66
CA CYS A 268 35.38 28.37 3.82
C CYS A 268 34.23 28.04 4.79
N LYS A 269 34.20 28.71 5.95
CA LYS A 269 33.14 28.51 6.96
C LYS A 269 31.72 28.77 6.44
N ILE A 270 31.55 29.66 5.45
CA ILE A 270 30.24 29.92 4.85
C ILE A 270 29.80 28.72 4.00
N THR A 271 30.71 28.15 3.22
CA THR A 271 30.45 26.94 2.42
C THR A 271 30.13 25.76 3.32
N GLN A 272 30.88 25.56 4.41
CA GLN A 272 30.59 24.54 5.42
C GLN A 272 29.17 24.69 5.99
N LYS A 273 28.77 25.91 6.38
CA LYS A 273 27.41 26.17 6.89
C LYS A 273 26.30 25.90 5.86
N ARG A 274 26.54 26.22 4.59
CA ARG A 274 25.59 25.89 3.50
C ARG A 274 25.48 24.39 3.32
N PHE A 275 26.61 23.68 3.28
CA PHE A 275 26.65 22.23 3.16
C PHE A 275 25.92 21.55 4.33
N GLN A 276 26.20 21.97 5.57
CA GLN A 276 25.51 21.46 6.75
C GLN A 276 24.00 21.72 6.74
N ARG A 277 23.55 22.85 6.19
CA ARG A 277 22.12 23.12 6.00
C ARG A 277 21.51 22.13 5.01
N ASP A 278 22.20 21.86 3.89
CA ASP A 278 21.69 20.94 2.87
C ASP A 278 21.71 19.48 3.38
N VAL A 279 22.71 19.10 4.20
CA VAL A 279 22.73 17.82 4.94
C VAL A 279 21.61 17.75 6.00
N LYS A 280 21.31 18.86 6.69
CA LYS A 280 20.17 18.92 7.63
C LYS A 280 18.85 18.68 6.88
N ASP A 281 18.66 19.31 5.74
CA ASP A 281 17.48 19.09 4.89
C ASP A 281 17.40 17.64 4.38
N LEU A 282 18.55 17.03 4.07
CA LEU A 282 18.65 15.61 3.73
C LEU A 282 18.23 14.72 4.91
N LYS A 283 18.74 14.97 6.12
CA LYS A 283 18.38 14.23 7.34
C LYS A 283 16.88 14.29 7.66
N ILE A 284 16.25 15.43 7.42
CA ILE A 284 14.80 15.61 7.65
C ILE A 284 13.98 14.75 6.68
N LYS A 285 14.41 14.66 5.41
CA LYS A 285 13.70 13.94 4.34
C LYS A 285 14.05 12.45 4.25
N ALA A 286 15.13 12.03 4.91
CA ALA A 286 15.61 10.66 4.85
C ALA A 286 14.60 9.64 5.43
N ASP A 287 14.61 8.47 4.82
CA ASP A 287 13.95 7.27 5.32
C ASP A 287 14.92 6.49 6.22
N TYR A 288 14.50 6.22 7.46
CA TYR A 288 15.30 5.52 8.48
C TYR A 288 14.80 4.12 8.80
N THR A 289 13.81 3.59 8.07
CA THR A 289 13.24 2.24 8.31
C THR A 289 14.26 1.10 8.33
N SER A 290 15.41 1.27 7.67
CA SER A 290 16.50 0.29 7.67
C SER A 290 17.22 0.16 9.01
N CYS A 291 17.22 1.22 9.84
CA CYS A 291 17.92 1.26 11.11
C CYS A 291 17.05 1.65 12.31
N ASP A 292 15.82 2.13 12.11
CA ASP A 292 14.87 2.51 13.16
C ASP A 292 13.68 1.53 13.20
N PRO A 293 13.79 0.42 13.95
CA PRO A 293 12.70 -0.55 14.07
C PRO A 293 11.55 -0.06 14.98
N THR A 294 11.74 1.03 15.73
CA THR A 294 10.77 1.51 16.73
C THR A 294 9.93 2.70 16.28
N GLY A 295 10.19 3.23 15.08
CA GLY A 295 9.51 4.41 14.55
C GLY A 295 9.87 5.68 15.31
N LEU A 296 11.09 5.77 15.84
CA LEU A 296 11.63 6.96 16.50
C LEU A 296 11.59 8.20 15.57
N SER A 297 11.85 8.02 14.28
CA SER A 297 11.81 9.10 13.29
C SER A 297 10.43 9.75 13.20
N ASP A 298 9.39 8.92 13.18
CA ASP A 298 8.01 9.37 13.08
C ASP A 298 7.56 10.00 14.40
N TRP A 299 7.97 9.45 15.55
CA TRP A 299 7.74 10.06 16.86
C TRP A 299 8.39 11.45 16.97
N LEU A 300 9.62 11.63 16.49
CA LEU A 300 10.27 12.94 16.45
C LEU A 300 9.51 13.92 15.53
N GLN A 301 8.96 13.42 14.41
CA GLN A 301 8.16 14.22 13.49
C GLN A 301 6.86 14.73 14.12
N GLU A 302 6.23 13.96 15.02
CA GLU A 302 5.03 14.39 15.75
C GLU A 302 5.28 15.65 16.60
N ILE A 303 6.49 15.81 17.15
CA ILE A 303 6.86 17.02 17.90
C ILE A 303 7.08 18.20 16.94
N ALA A 304 7.92 18.00 15.93
CA ALA A 304 8.16 18.95 14.86
C ALA A 304 8.85 18.26 13.68
N SER A 305 8.50 18.64 12.45
CA SER A 305 9.11 18.06 11.23
C SER A 305 10.64 18.21 11.19
N GLU A 306 11.19 19.26 11.79
CA GLU A 306 12.64 19.48 11.87
C GLU A 306 13.37 18.52 12.83
N TYR A 307 12.67 17.82 13.73
CA TYR A 307 13.33 16.93 14.71
C TYR A 307 13.73 15.58 14.13
N ARG A 308 13.21 15.21 12.94
CA ARG A 308 13.71 14.07 12.17
C ARG A 308 15.23 14.14 11.93
N GLN A 309 15.83 15.32 11.96
CA GLN A 309 17.28 15.50 11.83
C GLN A 309 18.12 14.77 12.90
N TYR A 310 17.52 14.46 14.07
CA TYR A 310 18.19 13.80 15.19
C TYR A 310 18.09 12.28 15.15
N THR A 311 17.20 11.72 14.31
CA THR A 311 16.91 10.28 14.24
C THR A 311 18.18 9.45 14.13
N TYR A 312 19.03 9.76 13.15
CA TYR A 312 20.21 8.95 12.89
C TYR A 312 21.22 8.95 14.04
N CYS A 313 21.37 10.09 14.72
CA CYS A 313 22.33 10.21 15.81
C CYS A 313 21.86 9.41 17.03
N LEU A 314 20.56 9.39 17.32
CA LEU A 314 20.00 8.57 18.39
C LEU A 314 20.10 7.07 18.06
N VAL A 315 19.66 6.68 16.87
CA VAL A 315 19.70 5.28 16.42
C VAL A 315 21.13 4.73 16.38
N LYS A 316 22.12 5.52 15.94
CA LYS A 316 23.54 5.12 15.91
C LYS A 316 24.13 4.88 17.31
N ASN A 317 23.55 5.49 18.35
CA ASN A 317 23.91 5.25 19.74
C ASN A 317 23.03 4.14 20.38
N ASP A 318 22.39 3.30 19.57
CA ASP A 318 21.48 2.22 20.00
C ASP A 318 20.29 2.72 20.86
N ILE A 319 19.88 3.97 20.67
CA ILE A 319 18.73 4.56 21.36
C ILE A 319 17.48 4.30 20.53
N ASP A 320 16.68 3.36 21.01
CA ASP A 320 15.34 3.09 20.49
C ASP A 320 14.29 3.98 21.20
N ARG A 321 13.05 3.94 20.72
CA ARG A 321 11.95 4.71 21.33
C ARG A 321 11.77 4.40 22.82
N ASN A 322 11.99 3.17 23.26
CA ASN A 322 11.77 2.79 24.65
C ASN A 322 12.86 3.35 25.56
N PHE A 323 14.11 3.29 25.11
CA PHE A 323 15.26 3.82 25.82
C PHE A 323 15.25 5.34 25.86
N LEU A 324 14.76 5.99 24.79
CA LEU A 324 14.59 7.44 24.77
C LEU A 324 13.69 7.94 25.91
N MET A 325 12.69 7.15 26.32
CA MET A 325 11.80 7.50 27.44
C MET A 325 12.51 7.54 28.80
N LEU A 326 13.70 6.96 28.90
CA LEU A 326 14.51 6.90 30.12
C LEU A 326 15.61 7.98 30.15
N MET A 327 15.78 8.75 29.07
CA MET A 327 16.89 9.69 28.92
C MET A 327 16.65 11.03 29.62
N THR A 328 17.73 11.63 30.10
CA THR A 328 17.76 12.97 30.68
C THR A 328 18.17 14.05 29.67
N ASP A 329 18.04 15.34 30.02
CA ASP A 329 18.54 16.45 29.18
C ASP A 329 20.05 16.32 28.89
N GLN A 330 20.80 15.78 29.84
CA GLN A 330 22.24 15.60 29.69
C GLN A 330 22.55 14.47 28.70
N ASP A 331 21.84 13.35 28.79
CA ASP A 331 22.01 12.23 27.85
C ASP A 331 21.67 12.67 26.42
N LEU A 332 20.57 13.42 26.23
CA LEU A 332 20.20 13.96 24.92
C LEU A 332 21.25 14.91 24.34
N LYS A 333 21.94 15.67 25.20
CA LYS A 333 23.05 16.54 24.79
C LYS A 333 24.24 15.70 24.32
N ASP A 334 24.55 14.62 25.03
CA ASP A 334 25.64 13.71 24.71
C ASP A 334 25.35 12.93 23.41
N CYS A 335 24.08 12.72 23.07
CA CYS A 335 23.63 12.22 21.77
C CYS A 335 23.56 13.28 20.66
N GLY A 336 24.23 14.43 20.83
CA GLY A 336 24.39 15.44 19.77
C GLY A 336 23.25 16.43 19.62
N ILE A 337 22.23 16.44 20.50
CA ILE A 337 21.16 17.45 20.48
C ILE A 337 21.61 18.71 21.24
N VAL A 338 22.42 19.54 20.60
CA VAL A 338 23.03 20.72 21.25
C VAL A 338 21.99 21.80 21.60
N ASN A 339 20.91 21.93 20.84
CA ASN A 339 19.89 22.96 21.07
C ASN A 339 19.06 22.66 22.33
N SER A 340 19.20 23.51 23.34
CA SER A 340 18.52 23.36 24.64
C SER A 340 16.99 23.46 24.55
N ILE A 341 16.45 24.19 23.58
CA ILE A 341 15.00 24.28 23.36
C ILE A 341 14.47 22.96 22.80
N HIS A 342 15.22 22.34 21.89
CA HIS A 342 14.83 21.06 21.29
C HIS A 342 14.84 19.96 22.33
N ARG A 343 15.91 19.88 23.14
CA ARG A 343 15.97 18.92 24.26
C ARG A 343 14.82 19.08 25.24
N LYS A 344 14.51 20.31 25.66
CA LYS A 344 13.36 20.58 26.56
C LYS A 344 12.04 20.10 25.98
N LYS A 345 11.78 20.34 24.68
CA LYS A 345 10.56 19.88 24.01
C LYS A 345 10.49 18.35 23.89
N ILE A 346 11.63 17.70 23.62
CA ILE A 346 11.74 16.25 23.59
C ILE A 346 11.48 15.67 24.99
N CYS A 347 12.11 16.20 26.04
CA CYS A 347 11.87 15.79 27.44
C CYS A 347 10.42 16.02 27.87
N GLN A 348 9.79 17.11 27.42
CA GLN A 348 8.37 17.36 27.67
C GLN A 348 7.50 16.27 27.04
N LYS A 349 7.73 15.93 25.77
CA LYS A 349 6.97 14.86 25.09
C LYS A 349 7.20 13.49 25.73
N ILE A 350 8.43 13.19 26.19
CA ILE A 350 8.73 11.98 26.97
C ILE A 350 7.87 11.93 28.26
N SER A 351 7.72 13.07 28.93
CA SER A 351 6.90 13.17 30.16
C SER A 351 5.41 13.01 29.90
N GLU A 352 4.93 13.46 28.74
CA GLU A 352 3.54 13.31 28.30
C GLU A 352 3.21 11.86 27.88
N ASP A 353 4.13 11.19 27.19
CA ASP A 353 3.96 9.81 26.70
C ASP A 353 4.29 8.74 27.76
N SER A 354 4.77 9.13 28.94
CA SER A 354 5.08 8.20 30.03
C SER A 354 3.80 7.51 30.54
N PRO A 355 3.79 6.17 30.70
CA PRO A 355 2.59 5.40 31.06
C PRO A 355 1.98 5.75 32.44
N TYR A 356 2.66 6.57 33.26
CA TYR A 356 2.12 7.09 34.52
C TYR A 356 1.20 8.31 34.36
N ASN A 357 1.13 8.94 33.18
CA ASN A 357 0.37 10.19 32.98
C ASN A 357 -1.00 10.01 32.32
N VAL A 358 -1.40 8.78 31.99
CA VAL A 358 -2.70 8.47 31.35
C VAL A 358 -3.89 8.54 32.33
N GLN A 359 -3.66 8.85 33.62
CA GLN A 359 -4.74 8.97 34.63
C GLN A 359 -5.06 10.40 35.11
N LEU A 360 -4.47 11.46 34.55
CA LEU A 360 -4.66 12.82 35.07
C LEU A 360 -5.06 13.89 34.03
N THR A 361 -5.70 13.50 32.94
CA THR A 361 -6.30 14.47 32.00
C THR A 361 -7.83 14.36 31.97
N GLU A 362 -8.46 14.27 33.14
CA GLU A 362 -9.91 14.52 33.24
C GLU A 362 -10.35 14.83 34.69
N GLN A 363 -9.67 15.74 35.41
CA GLN A 363 -10.29 16.59 36.44
C GLN A 363 -9.29 17.56 37.10
N ASP A 364 -9.79 18.77 37.30
CA ASP A 364 -9.44 19.74 38.33
C ASP A 364 -8.17 20.60 38.20
N THR A 365 -8.43 21.74 37.57
CA THR A 365 -7.93 23.05 37.96
C THR A 365 -8.29 23.35 39.42
N ARG A 366 -7.28 23.42 40.31
CA ARG A 366 -7.02 24.51 41.31
C ARG A 366 -6.26 23.99 42.54
N SER A 367 -5.22 24.75 42.91
CA SER A 367 -4.54 24.82 44.24
C SER A 367 -3.85 23.54 44.74
N SER A 368 -2.75 23.54 45.47
CA SER A 368 -1.69 24.45 45.89
C SER A 368 -0.68 23.53 46.62
N GLU A 369 0.61 23.87 46.56
CA GLU A 369 1.69 23.56 47.52
C GLU A 369 1.59 22.32 48.45
N SER A 370 2.56 21.39 48.36
CA SER A 370 3.55 21.13 49.44
C SER A 370 4.44 19.90 49.19
N SER A 371 5.76 20.17 49.31
CA SER A 371 6.93 19.37 49.73
C SER A 371 6.88 17.90 50.21
N ASN A 372 8.03 17.24 49.95
CA ASN A 372 8.67 16.07 50.62
C ASN A 372 8.05 14.69 50.29
N GLU A 373 8.78 13.58 50.12
CA GLU A 373 10.09 13.15 50.61
C GLU A 373 10.55 11.90 49.81
N SER A 374 11.86 11.64 49.82
CA SER A 374 12.61 10.54 49.21
C SER A 374 12.32 9.15 49.79
N VAL A 375 12.32 8.09 48.97
CA VAL A 375 12.77 6.73 49.35
C VAL A 375 13.42 6.01 48.16
N GLU A 376 14.69 5.63 48.32
CA GLU A 376 15.44 4.69 47.49
C GLU A 376 15.03 3.24 47.80
N SER A 377 15.02 2.34 46.80
CA SER A 377 15.81 1.08 46.83
C SER A 377 15.57 0.16 45.62
N MET A 378 16.69 -0.40 45.16
CA MET A 378 16.87 -1.57 44.30
C MET A 378 15.92 -2.75 44.59
N ASP A 379 15.43 -3.42 43.55
CA ASP A 379 15.87 -4.79 43.26
C ASP A 379 15.64 -5.14 41.78
N GLY A 380 16.63 -5.81 41.19
CA GLY A 380 16.61 -6.29 39.83
C GLY A 380 15.97 -7.67 39.76
N SER A 381 15.05 -7.85 38.80
CA SER A 381 14.81 -9.15 38.19
C SER A 381 14.21 -8.93 36.81
N SER A 382 15.02 -9.26 35.80
CA SER A 382 14.65 -9.44 34.40
C SER A 382 13.48 -10.42 34.29
N ALA A 383 12.26 -9.90 34.29
CA ALA A 383 11.11 -10.58 33.71
C ALA A 383 10.90 -9.98 32.33
N ALA A 384 11.16 -10.77 31.29
CA ALA A 384 10.75 -10.43 29.94
C ALA A 384 9.28 -9.98 29.98
N VAL A 385 9.01 -8.73 29.63
CA VAL A 385 7.65 -8.22 29.48
C VAL A 385 7.03 -8.99 28.32
N THR A 386 6.40 -10.12 28.63
CA THR A 386 5.65 -10.93 27.69
C THR A 386 4.47 -10.08 27.23
N ARG A 387 4.58 -9.50 26.03
CA ARG A 387 3.48 -8.75 25.42
C ARG A 387 2.24 -9.65 25.41
N PRO A 388 1.06 -9.17 25.84
CA PRO A 388 -0.14 -9.98 25.85
C PRO A 388 -0.48 -10.42 24.41
N ILE A 389 -0.67 -11.71 24.21
CA ILE A 389 -1.14 -12.26 22.93
C ILE A 389 -2.65 -12.08 22.92
N ASP A 390 -3.19 -11.37 21.92
CA ASP A 390 -4.63 -11.16 21.85
C ASP A 390 -5.33 -12.36 21.18
N VAL A 391 -4.67 -12.98 20.20
CA VAL A 391 -5.23 -14.07 19.39
C VAL A 391 -4.19 -15.15 19.13
N PHE A 392 -4.52 -16.40 19.45
CA PHE A 392 -3.80 -17.58 18.99
C PHE A 392 -4.59 -18.27 17.86
N ILE A 393 -3.93 -18.60 16.75
CA ILE A 393 -4.56 -19.31 15.63
C ILE A 393 -4.03 -20.75 15.56
N SER A 394 -4.91 -21.71 15.83
CA SER A 394 -4.67 -23.15 15.63
C SER A 394 -5.23 -23.59 14.27
N TYR A 395 -4.45 -24.37 13.51
CA TYR A 395 -4.84 -24.83 12.18
C TYR A 395 -4.18 -26.16 11.81
N ARG A 396 -4.82 -26.92 10.92
CA ARG A 396 -4.21 -28.14 10.36
C ARG A 396 -3.21 -27.77 9.26
N ARG A 397 -1.93 -28.08 9.46
CA ARG A 397 -0.83 -27.66 8.55
C ARG A 397 -1.00 -28.07 7.08
N VAL A 398 -1.61 -29.23 6.81
CA VAL A 398 -1.73 -29.79 5.45
C VAL A 398 -2.58 -28.92 4.52
N ASN A 399 -3.63 -28.27 5.03
CA ASN A 399 -4.59 -27.52 4.21
C ASN A 399 -5.09 -26.20 4.82
N GLY A 400 -4.82 -25.93 6.09
CA GLY A 400 -5.24 -24.69 6.77
C GLY A 400 -4.22 -23.55 6.76
N SER A 401 -3.00 -23.77 6.25
CA SER A 401 -1.90 -22.80 6.32
C SER A 401 -2.20 -21.49 5.58
N GLN A 402 -2.84 -21.58 4.41
CA GLN A 402 -3.20 -20.40 3.60
C GLN A 402 -4.23 -19.53 4.33
N LEU A 403 -5.32 -20.13 4.81
CA LEU A 403 -6.39 -19.43 5.52
C LEU A 403 -5.90 -18.85 6.86
N ALA A 404 -5.09 -19.60 7.61
CA ALA A 404 -4.53 -19.12 8.87
C ALA A 404 -3.57 -17.93 8.67
N SER A 405 -2.78 -17.94 7.59
CA SER A 405 -1.91 -16.81 7.20
C SER A 405 -2.72 -15.58 6.78
N LEU A 406 -3.80 -15.79 6.01
CA LEU A 406 -4.71 -14.72 5.60
C LEU A 406 -5.36 -14.06 6.83
N LEU A 407 -5.90 -14.86 7.75
CA LEU A 407 -6.50 -14.37 8.99
C LEU A 407 -5.50 -13.58 9.84
N LYS A 408 -4.25 -14.05 9.94
CA LYS A 408 -3.19 -13.32 10.63
C LYS A 408 -3.00 -11.92 10.06
N VAL A 409 -2.86 -11.80 8.74
CA VAL A 409 -2.67 -10.49 8.08
C VAL A 409 -3.86 -9.57 8.34
N HIS A 410 -5.09 -10.06 8.12
CA HIS A 410 -6.30 -9.26 8.33
C HIS A 410 -6.48 -8.78 9.77
N LEU A 411 -6.18 -9.63 10.77
CA LEU A 411 -6.30 -9.27 12.18
C LEU A 411 -5.17 -8.32 12.63
N GLN A 412 -3.95 -8.49 12.11
CA GLN A 412 -2.84 -7.56 12.38
C GLN A 412 -3.11 -6.16 11.81
N LEU A 413 -3.69 -6.06 10.61
CA LEU A 413 -4.13 -4.78 10.04
C LEU A 413 -5.21 -4.08 10.89
N ARG A 414 -5.92 -4.82 11.74
CA ARG A 414 -6.94 -4.33 12.69
C ARG A 414 -6.39 -4.10 14.11
N GLY A 415 -5.07 -4.21 14.29
CA GLY A 415 -4.38 -3.92 15.53
C GLY A 415 -4.33 -5.05 16.56
N PHE A 416 -4.68 -6.29 16.19
CA PHE A 416 -4.56 -7.44 17.09
C PHE A 416 -3.15 -8.04 17.11
N SER A 417 -2.65 -8.38 18.29
CA SER A 417 -1.45 -9.22 18.44
C SER A 417 -1.80 -10.69 18.16
N VAL A 418 -1.38 -11.21 17.00
CA VAL A 418 -1.73 -12.56 16.54
C VAL A 418 -0.51 -13.48 16.55
N PHE A 419 -0.63 -14.60 17.25
CA PHE A 419 0.33 -15.69 17.22
C PHE A 419 -0.15 -16.80 16.27
N LEU A 420 0.73 -17.22 15.35
CA LEU A 420 0.49 -18.27 14.37
C LEU A 420 1.71 -19.20 14.38
N ASP A 421 1.48 -20.51 14.52
CA ASP A 421 2.55 -21.50 14.44
C ASP A 421 3.10 -21.57 13.00
N ILE A 422 4.32 -21.07 12.78
CA ILE A 422 5.01 -21.07 11.48
C ILE A 422 6.29 -21.89 11.63
N GLU A 423 6.34 -23.05 10.95
CA GLU A 423 7.43 -23.96 10.51
C GLU A 423 8.81 -24.04 11.21
N LYS A 424 9.18 -23.20 12.18
CA LYS A 424 10.50 -23.20 12.82
C LYS A 424 10.68 -24.21 13.96
N LEU A 425 9.65 -24.96 14.31
CA LEU A 425 9.68 -25.92 15.42
C LEU A 425 9.97 -27.34 14.92
N LYS A 426 11.18 -27.58 14.39
CA LYS A 426 11.73 -28.93 14.22
C LYS A 426 12.67 -29.26 15.39
N ALA A 427 12.25 -30.26 16.16
CA ALA A 427 13.03 -31.10 17.07
C ALA A 427 13.70 -30.44 18.30
N GLY A 428 13.07 -30.66 19.47
CA GLY A 428 13.77 -30.83 20.75
C GLY A 428 13.76 -29.61 21.67
N LYS A 429 12.80 -29.59 22.61
CA LYS A 429 12.68 -28.69 23.79
C LYS A 429 12.08 -27.28 23.59
N PHE A 430 10.97 -27.16 22.86
CA PHE A 430 10.16 -25.92 22.84
C PHE A 430 8.64 -26.17 23.05
N ASP A 431 8.25 -27.38 23.43
CA ASP A 431 6.84 -27.82 23.56
C ASP A 431 6.06 -27.01 24.62
N GLU A 432 6.73 -26.55 25.68
CA GLU A 432 6.12 -25.71 26.71
C GLU A 432 5.82 -24.28 26.24
N ASN A 433 6.59 -23.76 25.26
CA ASN A 433 6.42 -22.37 24.79
C ASN A 433 5.20 -22.19 23.87
N LEU A 434 4.81 -23.24 23.15
CA LEU A 434 3.60 -23.22 22.33
C LEU A 434 2.35 -23.24 23.22
N LEU A 435 2.31 -24.15 24.20
CA LEU A 435 1.23 -24.21 25.16
C LEU A 435 1.17 -22.95 26.03
N SER A 436 2.31 -22.40 26.49
CA SER A 436 2.31 -21.14 27.23
C SER A 436 1.77 -19.97 26.40
N SER A 437 2.02 -19.95 25.08
CA SER A 437 1.43 -18.96 24.18
C SER A 437 -0.08 -19.09 24.06
N VAL A 438 -0.63 -20.32 24.09
CA VAL A 438 -2.08 -20.54 24.18
C VAL A 438 -2.63 -20.01 25.51
N LYS A 439 -1.97 -20.32 26.63
CA LYS A 439 -2.39 -19.85 27.97
C LYS A 439 -2.36 -18.34 28.13
N LEU A 440 -1.44 -17.66 27.44
CA LEU A 440 -1.32 -16.20 27.43
C LEU A 440 -2.30 -15.52 26.47
N ALA A 441 -2.96 -16.27 25.59
CA ALA A 441 -3.86 -15.71 24.59
C ALA A 441 -5.26 -15.46 25.15
N LYS A 442 -5.81 -14.26 24.90
CA LYS A 442 -7.20 -13.94 25.27
C LYS A 442 -8.22 -14.69 24.41
N ASN A 443 -7.94 -14.81 23.11
CA ASN A 443 -8.81 -15.46 22.14
C ASN A 443 -8.08 -16.61 21.44
N PHE A 444 -8.81 -17.65 21.11
CA PHE A 444 -8.31 -18.83 20.41
C PHE A 444 -9.16 -19.09 19.17
N ILE A 445 -8.57 -18.94 17.99
CA ILE A 445 -9.24 -19.20 16.72
C ILE A 445 -8.83 -20.59 16.25
N LEU A 446 -9.81 -21.46 16.01
CA LEU A 446 -9.58 -22.78 15.44
C LEU A 446 -10.01 -22.80 13.97
N VAL A 447 -9.05 -22.93 13.07
CA VAL A 447 -9.30 -23.04 11.63
C VAL A 447 -9.65 -24.48 11.28
N LEU A 448 -10.92 -24.68 10.92
CA LEU A 448 -11.51 -25.96 10.55
C LEU A 448 -11.68 -26.05 9.02
N THR A 449 -10.64 -26.52 8.35
CA THR A 449 -10.64 -26.96 6.94
C THR A 449 -11.15 -28.40 6.82
N PRO A 450 -11.43 -28.94 5.61
CA PRO A 450 -11.81 -30.34 5.46
C PRO A 450 -10.80 -31.26 6.15
N ASN A 451 -11.30 -32.24 6.92
CA ASN A 451 -10.47 -33.22 7.63
C ASN A 451 -9.57 -32.63 8.74
N ALA A 452 -9.85 -31.41 9.22
CA ALA A 452 -9.04 -30.74 10.24
C ALA A 452 -8.95 -31.52 11.56
N LEU A 453 -10.00 -32.25 11.96
CA LEU A 453 -10.05 -33.00 13.23
C LEU A 453 -9.77 -34.50 13.08
N ASP A 454 -9.45 -34.99 11.88
CA ASP A 454 -9.36 -36.44 11.63
C ASP A 454 -8.31 -37.14 12.49
N ARG A 455 -7.19 -36.47 12.76
CA ARG A 455 -6.12 -36.99 13.63
C ARG A 455 -6.41 -36.87 15.13
N CYS A 456 -7.42 -36.08 15.50
CA CYS A 456 -7.86 -35.95 16.88
C CYS A 456 -8.92 -37.00 17.24
N MET A 457 -9.53 -37.67 16.25
CA MET A 457 -10.51 -38.73 16.50
C MET A 457 -9.84 -39.95 17.13
N GLY A 458 -10.27 -40.33 18.34
CA GLY A 458 -9.67 -41.45 19.09
C GLY A 458 -8.26 -41.19 19.63
N ASP A 459 -7.85 -39.93 19.73
CA ASP A 459 -6.54 -39.53 20.27
C ASP A 459 -6.58 -39.34 21.80
N ASP A 460 -6.95 -40.39 22.53
CA ASP A 460 -7.11 -40.33 24.00
C ASP A 460 -5.79 -40.04 24.76
N GLU A 461 -4.65 -40.26 24.10
CA GLU A 461 -3.31 -39.99 24.63
C GLU A 461 -2.79 -38.57 24.32
N GLN A 462 -3.61 -37.72 23.68
CA GLN A 462 -3.26 -36.36 23.25
C GLN A 462 -1.96 -36.30 22.43
N ASN A 463 -1.75 -37.18 21.46
CA ASN A 463 -0.55 -37.17 20.63
C ASN A 463 -0.58 -36.06 19.56
N ASP A 464 -1.77 -35.62 19.14
CA ASP A 464 -1.91 -34.58 18.11
C ASP A 464 -1.81 -33.16 18.70
N TRP A 465 -1.06 -32.29 18.01
CA TRP A 465 -0.86 -30.91 18.48
C TRP A 465 -2.13 -30.08 18.50
N VAL A 466 -3.01 -30.24 17.50
CA VAL A 466 -4.29 -29.51 17.48
C VAL A 466 -5.16 -29.95 18.65
N HIS A 467 -5.09 -31.24 19.02
CA HIS A 467 -5.77 -31.75 20.20
C HIS A 467 -5.24 -31.08 21.49
N LYS A 468 -3.92 -31.08 21.70
CA LYS A 468 -3.28 -30.41 22.86
C LYS A 468 -3.63 -28.92 22.96
N GLU A 469 -3.62 -28.20 21.84
CA GLU A 469 -3.94 -26.77 21.80
C GLU A 469 -5.41 -26.49 22.17
N ILE A 470 -6.34 -27.32 21.67
CA ILE A 470 -7.76 -27.20 21.98
C ILE A 470 -8.01 -27.41 23.48
N VAL A 471 -7.44 -28.48 24.05
CA VAL A 471 -7.60 -28.77 25.48
C VAL A 471 -7.00 -27.65 26.33
N ALA A 472 -5.80 -27.17 26.00
CA ALA A 472 -5.17 -26.05 26.71
C ALA A 472 -5.99 -24.76 26.64
N ALA A 473 -6.60 -24.46 25.49
CA ALA A 473 -7.47 -23.30 25.33
C ALA A 473 -8.75 -23.41 26.16
N MET A 474 -9.32 -24.63 26.29
CA MET A 474 -10.49 -24.88 27.14
C MET A 474 -10.15 -24.75 28.63
N GLU A 475 -9.04 -25.35 29.08
CA GLU A 475 -8.59 -25.29 30.47
C GLU A 475 -8.30 -23.86 30.94
N CYS A 476 -7.78 -23.01 30.05
CA CYS A 476 -7.47 -21.61 30.34
C CYS A 476 -8.64 -20.65 30.15
N GLY A 477 -9.81 -21.16 29.72
CA GLY A 477 -11.00 -20.34 29.52
C GLY A 477 -10.85 -19.29 28.41
N CYS A 478 -10.01 -19.57 27.40
CA CYS A 478 -9.86 -18.70 26.24
C CYS A 478 -11.19 -18.56 25.49
N ASN A 479 -11.41 -17.42 24.83
CA ASN A 479 -12.56 -17.26 23.94
C ASN A 479 -12.33 -18.06 22.64
N ILE A 480 -12.86 -19.29 22.58
CA ILE A 480 -12.70 -20.20 21.44
C ILE A 480 -13.69 -19.84 20.33
N ILE A 481 -13.16 -19.56 19.12
CA ILE A 481 -13.95 -19.22 17.93
C ILE A 481 -13.60 -20.21 16.81
N PRO A 482 -14.45 -21.22 16.54
CA PRO A 482 -14.29 -22.09 15.39
C PRO A 482 -14.53 -21.34 14.07
N LEU A 483 -13.64 -21.47 13.10
CA LEU A 483 -13.79 -20.89 11.77
C LEU A 483 -13.86 -22.02 10.73
N LEU A 484 -15.02 -22.19 10.12
CA LEU A 484 -15.34 -23.34 9.26
C LEU A 484 -15.16 -22.99 7.78
N ASP A 485 -14.22 -23.66 7.12
CA ASP A 485 -14.04 -23.63 5.67
C ASP A 485 -14.35 -25.02 5.09
N ASN A 486 -15.51 -25.15 4.45
CA ASN A 486 -16.00 -26.40 3.86
C ASN A 486 -15.93 -27.63 4.81
N PHE A 487 -15.98 -27.38 6.12
CA PHE A 487 -15.84 -28.38 7.17
C PHE A 487 -17.19 -28.85 7.70
N HIS A 488 -17.26 -30.15 8.01
CA HIS A 488 -18.41 -30.80 8.64
C HIS A 488 -17.98 -31.37 9.99
N TRP A 489 -18.77 -31.10 11.02
CA TRP A 489 -18.50 -31.63 12.35
C TRP A 489 -18.59 -33.17 12.35
N PRO A 490 -17.60 -33.88 12.93
CA PRO A 490 -17.72 -35.31 13.18
C PRO A 490 -18.78 -35.58 14.26
N GLN A 491 -19.21 -36.84 14.36
CA GLN A 491 -20.03 -37.30 15.48
C GLN A 491 -19.30 -37.05 16.80
N SER A 492 -20.00 -36.48 17.78
CA SER A 492 -19.39 -36.00 19.03
C SER A 492 -18.70 -37.13 19.79
N GLU A 493 -19.21 -38.34 19.69
CA GLU A 493 -18.72 -39.56 20.34
C GLU A 493 -17.37 -40.04 19.78
N LYS A 494 -16.99 -39.60 18.58
CA LYS A 494 -15.69 -39.92 17.96
C LYS A 494 -14.55 -39.03 18.43
N LEU A 495 -14.87 -37.89 19.05
CA LEU A 495 -13.90 -37.01 19.66
C LEU A 495 -13.65 -37.45 21.12
N PRO A 496 -12.39 -37.39 21.58
CA PRO A 496 -12.03 -37.55 22.98
C PRO A 496 -12.88 -36.66 23.91
N GLU A 497 -13.12 -37.13 25.14
CA GLU A 497 -14.07 -36.50 26.07
C GLU A 497 -13.65 -35.08 26.48
N ASP A 498 -12.35 -34.82 26.54
CA ASP A 498 -11.71 -33.56 26.92
C ASP A 498 -11.87 -32.45 25.86
N MET A 499 -11.96 -32.79 24.57
CA MET A 499 -12.16 -31.82 23.49
C MET A 499 -13.58 -31.78 22.89
N ARG A 500 -14.46 -32.75 23.24
CA ARG A 500 -15.81 -32.88 22.66
C ARG A 500 -16.66 -31.61 22.76
N GLN A 501 -16.42 -30.80 23.79
CA GLN A 501 -17.12 -29.54 24.01
C GLN A 501 -16.98 -28.54 22.85
N ILE A 502 -15.95 -28.67 22.01
CA ILE A 502 -15.70 -27.75 20.90
C ILE A 502 -16.85 -27.69 19.88
N THR A 503 -17.60 -28.79 19.76
CA THR A 503 -18.74 -28.91 18.85
C THR A 503 -19.92 -28.00 19.21
N PHE A 504 -19.95 -27.47 20.44
CA PHE A 504 -21.00 -26.58 20.93
C PHE A 504 -20.63 -25.09 20.83
N PHE A 505 -19.41 -24.75 20.41
CA PHE A 505 -19.00 -23.35 20.27
C PHE A 505 -19.58 -22.72 18.99
N ASN A 506 -19.91 -21.43 19.08
CA ASN A 506 -20.45 -20.67 17.96
C ASN A 506 -19.38 -20.45 16.89
N GLY A 507 -19.49 -21.18 15.78
CA GLY A 507 -18.57 -21.07 14.66
C GLY A 507 -18.93 -19.97 13.65
N ILE A 508 -17.90 -19.47 12.95
CA ILE A 508 -18.04 -18.57 11.81
C ILE A 508 -17.78 -19.37 10.54
N ARG A 509 -18.72 -19.37 9.59
CA ARG A 509 -18.51 -19.98 8.28
C ARG A 509 -17.73 -19.02 7.37
N TRP A 510 -16.62 -19.49 6.84
CA TRP A 510 -15.80 -18.77 5.87
C TRP A 510 -16.43 -18.86 4.48
N ILE A 511 -16.47 -17.72 3.77
CA ILE A 511 -16.94 -17.64 2.38
C ILE A 511 -15.90 -16.86 1.58
N HIS A 512 -15.26 -17.53 0.60
CA HIS A 512 -14.14 -16.97 -0.15
C HIS A 512 -14.45 -15.69 -0.93
N ASP A 513 -15.71 -15.51 -1.36
CA ASP A 513 -16.15 -14.31 -2.09
C ASP A 513 -16.43 -13.11 -1.16
N TYR A 514 -16.56 -13.33 0.16
CA TYR A 514 -16.94 -12.32 1.15
C TYR A 514 -15.98 -12.29 2.35
N GLN A 515 -14.68 -12.23 2.07
CA GLN A 515 -13.61 -12.33 3.07
C GLN A 515 -13.70 -11.23 4.12
N ASP A 516 -13.82 -9.97 3.70
CA ASP A 516 -13.85 -8.82 4.61
C ASP A 516 -15.03 -8.89 5.59
N ALA A 517 -16.21 -9.28 5.11
CA ALA A 517 -17.40 -9.45 5.95
C ALA A 517 -17.24 -10.59 6.97
N CYS A 518 -16.54 -11.67 6.60
CA CYS A 518 -16.22 -12.75 7.52
C CYS A 518 -15.25 -12.28 8.63
N VAL A 519 -14.24 -11.49 8.26
CA VAL A 519 -13.28 -10.90 9.22
C VAL A 519 -13.96 -9.87 10.12
N ASP A 520 -14.87 -9.03 9.61
CA ASP A 520 -15.67 -8.10 10.42
C ASP A 520 -16.50 -8.83 11.48
N LYS A 521 -17.08 -9.96 11.09
CA LYS A 521 -17.82 -10.81 12.03
C LYS A 521 -16.89 -11.42 13.08
N LEU A 522 -15.72 -11.91 12.66
CA LEU A 522 -14.70 -12.46 13.56
C LEU A 522 -14.22 -11.42 14.58
N GLU A 523 -13.96 -10.19 14.15
CA GLU A 523 -13.56 -9.10 15.04
C GLU A 523 -14.61 -8.82 16.12
N LYS A 524 -15.90 -8.84 15.79
CA LYS A 524 -16.98 -8.66 16.78
C LYS A 524 -16.99 -9.77 17.84
N PHE A 525 -16.63 -11.00 17.47
CA PHE A 525 -16.47 -12.11 18.41
C PHE A 525 -15.23 -11.91 19.30
N LEU A 526 -14.12 -11.41 18.75
CA LEU A 526 -12.88 -11.13 19.48
C LEU A 526 -13.04 -9.98 20.49
N ARG A 527 -13.81 -8.95 20.16
CA ARG A 527 -14.08 -7.80 21.04
C ARG A 527 -15.19 -8.06 22.07
N GLY A 528 -15.88 -9.20 22.00
CA GLY A 528 -16.91 -9.61 22.97
C GLY A 528 -18.26 -8.88 22.85
N GLU A 529 -18.50 -8.15 21.75
CA GLU A 529 -19.69 -7.30 21.56
C GLU A 529 -21.01 -8.09 21.43
N ILE A 530 -20.94 -9.38 21.10
CA ILE A 530 -22.12 -10.25 20.92
C ILE A 530 -22.50 -10.95 22.24
N ASN A 531 -21.54 -11.21 23.13
CA ASN A 531 -21.77 -11.91 24.41
C ASN A 531 -22.41 -11.02 25.49
N THR A 532 -22.32 -9.69 25.39
CA THR A 532 -22.92 -8.76 26.36
C THR A 532 -24.45 -8.65 26.23
N LYS A 533 -25.02 -8.87 25.04
CA LYS A 533 -26.48 -8.88 24.85
C LYS A 533 -27.15 -10.10 25.52
N HIS A 534 -26.50 -11.26 25.52
CA HIS A 534 -27.06 -12.48 26.15
C HIS A 534 -26.85 -12.53 27.67
N LYS A 535 -25.74 -12.00 28.21
CA LYS A 535 -25.58 -11.82 29.67
C LYS A 535 -26.65 -10.90 30.26
N ARG A 536 -27.01 -9.81 29.56
CA ARG A 536 -28.11 -8.92 29.96
C ARG A 536 -29.49 -9.60 29.87
N ALA A 537 -29.73 -10.44 28.86
CA ALA A 537 -30.98 -11.19 28.73
C ALA A 537 -31.17 -12.26 29.82
N ALA A 538 -30.11 -12.97 30.20
CA ALA A 538 -30.15 -13.97 31.28
C ALA A 538 -30.35 -13.33 32.68
N LEU A 539 -29.78 -12.14 32.92
CA LEU A 539 -30.01 -11.36 34.15
C LEU A 539 -31.42 -10.74 34.21
N PHE A 540 -32.02 -10.41 33.06
CA PHE A 540 -33.42 -9.95 32.99
C PHE A 540 -34.44 -11.07 33.20
N GLN A 541 -34.12 -12.31 32.83
CA GLN A 541 -35.00 -13.48 33.02
C GLN A 541 -35.04 -14.03 34.45
N MET A 542 -34.06 -13.71 35.32
CA MET A 542 -34.10 -14.07 36.74
C MET A 542 -34.74 -13.02 37.65
N GLY A 543 -35.09 -11.84 37.12
CA GLY A 543 -35.63 -10.71 37.89
C GLY A 543 -37.15 -10.51 37.82
N SER A 544 -37.89 -11.37 37.12
CA SER A 544 -39.34 -11.26 36.98
C SER A 544 -40.02 -12.58 37.32
N SER A 545 -40.29 -12.78 38.60
CA SER A 545 -41.19 -13.81 39.10
C SER A 545 -41.96 -13.22 40.28
N SER A 546 -43.01 -12.45 39.96
CA SER A 546 -44.11 -12.16 40.87
C SER A 546 -45.37 -11.85 40.07
N GLU A 547 -46.27 -12.82 40.10
CA GLU A 547 -47.75 -12.74 40.09
C GLU A 547 -48.49 -11.84 39.08
N GLY A 548 -49.43 -12.46 38.34
CA GLY A 548 -50.51 -11.74 37.67
C GLY A 548 -51.25 -12.56 36.61
N LEU A 549 -52.36 -13.19 37.02
CA LEU A 549 -53.37 -13.81 36.16
C LEU A 549 -54.03 -12.80 35.20
N VAL A 550 -54.47 -13.26 34.01
CA VAL A 550 -55.85 -13.19 33.45
C VAL A 550 -55.85 -13.30 31.90
N GLU A 551 -56.56 -14.34 31.44
CA GLU A 551 -57.37 -14.56 30.23
C GLU A 551 -57.11 -13.89 28.86
N GLY A 552 -56.94 -14.75 27.84
CA GLY A 552 -57.97 -14.92 26.79
C GLY A 552 -57.84 -14.15 25.47
N GLY A 553 -57.50 -14.83 24.36
CA GLY A 553 -57.67 -14.27 23.01
C GLY A 553 -57.13 -15.12 21.86
N LYS A 554 -58.03 -15.87 21.21
CA LYS A 554 -57.86 -16.81 20.08
C LYS A 554 -57.02 -16.29 18.88
N TYR A 555 -56.13 -17.14 18.37
CA TYR A 555 -55.61 -17.08 16.99
C TYR A 555 -56.43 -18.00 16.08
N THR A 556 -56.96 -17.45 14.98
CA THR A 556 -57.56 -18.18 13.86
C THR A 556 -56.54 -18.40 12.75
N SER A 557 -56.61 -19.59 12.14
CA SER A 557 -55.81 -20.14 11.06
C SER A 557 -56.21 -19.67 9.65
N SER A 558 -55.36 -20.05 8.68
CA SER A 558 -55.46 -20.03 7.20
C SER A 558 -55.08 -18.70 6.54
N GLY A 559 -54.33 -18.64 5.44
CA GLY A 559 -53.80 -19.65 4.52
C GLY A 559 -53.39 -18.94 3.21
N GLU A 560 -52.66 -19.63 2.34
CA GLU A 560 -52.39 -19.31 0.91
C GLU A 560 -51.33 -18.21 0.62
N SER A 561 -50.50 -18.28 -0.42
CA SER A 561 -50.15 -19.30 -1.43
C SER A 561 -49.04 -18.70 -2.32
N SER A 562 -48.08 -19.52 -2.75
CA SER A 562 -47.03 -19.17 -3.73
C SER A 562 -47.53 -19.37 -5.18
N PRO A 563 -47.08 -18.59 -6.19
CA PRO A 563 -47.37 -18.90 -7.58
C PRO A 563 -46.24 -19.71 -8.23
N SER A 564 -46.62 -20.84 -8.82
CA SER A 564 -45.89 -21.64 -9.81
C SER A 564 -46.21 -21.15 -11.21
N VAL A 565 -45.21 -21.07 -12.10
CA VAL A 565 -45.40 -20.78 -13.53
C VAL A 565 -45.06 -22.03 -14.35
N ASP A 566 -46.00 -22.36 -15.22
CA ASP A 566 -46.11 -23.52 -16.10
C ASP A 566 -45.02 -23.66 -17.16
N VAL A 567 -44.70 -24.92 -17.45
CA VAL A 567 -43.98 -25.39 -18.64
C VAL A 567 -44.92 -26.30 -19.42
N SER A 568 -45.05 -26.06 -20.73
CA SER A 568 -45.63 -27.03 -21.68
C SER A 568 -45.13 -26.78 -23.12
N PRO A 569 -45.15 -27.80 -24.02
CA PRO A 569 -44.05 -28.04 -24.95
C PRO A 569 -44.41 -28.05 -26.45
N ASN A 570 -43.35 -28.16 -27.27
CA ASN A 570 -43.20 -28.69 -28.64
C ASN A 570 -43.74 -27.90 -29.86
N ARG A 571 -42.82 -27.63 -30.80
CA ARG A 571 -42.91 -28.06 -32.21
C ARG A 571 -41.54 -28.00 -32.93
N ASP A 572 -41.15 -29.14 -33.49
CA ASP A 572 -40.08 -29.35 -34.46
C ASP A 572 -40.30 -28.56 -35.76
N VAL A 573 -39.22 -28.18 -36.48
CA VAL A 573 -38.94 -28.57 -37.89
C VAL A 573 -37.43 -28.37 -38.18
N SER A 574 -36.84 -29.42 -38.76
CA SER A 574 -35.50 -29.60 -39.35
C SER A 574 -35.14 -28.66 -40.51
N TYR A 575 -33.84 -28.42 -40.76
CA TYR A 575 -33.12 -28.96 -41.94
C TYR A 575 -31.62 -28.62 -41.87
N SER A 576 -30.81 -29.61 -42.21
CA SER A 576 -29.37 -29.56 -42.42
C SER A 576 -29.01 -29.18 -43.86
N SER A 577 -27.93 -28.39 -44.02
CA SER A 577 -26.83 -28.54 -45.00
C SER A 577 -25.81 -27.43 -44.79
#